data_AF-A0A023B476-F1
#
_entry.id   AF-A0A023B476-F1
#
_cell.length_a   1.000
_cell.length_b   1.000
_cell.length_c   1.000
_cell.angle_alpha   90.00
_cell.angle_beta   90.00
_cell.angle_gamma   90.00
#
_symmetry.space_group_name_H-M   'P 1'
#
loop_
_entity.id
_entity.type
_entity.pdbx_description
1 polymer ?
#
loop_
_entity_poly.entity_id
_entity_poly.type
_entity_poly.pdbx_seq_one_letter_code
_entity_poly.pdbx_strand_id
1 'polypeptide(L)'
;MDQDYDVVVCGTGFQECILSGLLSVNGSKVLHVDRNNYYGGESASLNLSNLFKKFEGNSSISSVDAGSGDKLCDGGDKLCDRNNETAPVSWGSNRDWNVDLIPKFIMADGKLVKILIKTRVKDYLEFQVIDGCYVYQHQKGGWLSSEKFIHKVPATESEAFGSALIPMAEKLRGKQFFSFISTWNKDDEKSWQGLHPTKCTMSDVYKHFGVSETTKEFVGHSIALHTSDDYLLKPMQDTMSKIKLYLSSLFRYGYSPFIYPMYGLGTLPEGFSRLSAVYGGIYMLNTELEKILLGPEGQVIGAILSLNQHQESTSQGGNASQGGNVKQGERFMVKCKKIICDPSYCLAIRPENVIVIDNDHTNITLEEIDKMTPSPIANKFAMNIRNKVVCKDKIIRVINILNQPIPNTNNKKSCQIILPQKQLLRGTDIYIAMISATHGICKQGKYIALVSANIETNNPTKELEPAFKILGSIEKQFTNISNRYVATDDGSNDHIYVTDSYDATSHFETATENVLKIWKNMMGEELDLTIVPSEQQED
;
A
#
# COMPACT_ATOMS: atom_id res chain seq x y z
N MET A 1 -28.09 5.59 -15.45
CA MET A 1 -27.13 4.52 -15.09
C MET A 1 -27.88 3.21 -15.10
N ASP A 2 -27.22 2.12 -15.46
CA ASP A 2 -27.79 0.79 -15.27
C ASP A 2 -28.02 0.54 -13.78
N GLN A 3 -29.06 -0.25 -13.48
CA GLN A 3 -29.44 -0.57 -12.10
C GLN A 3 -28.80 -1.87 -11.60
N ASP A 4 -28.32 -2.75 -12.49
CA ASP A 4 -27.78 -4.06 -12.12
C ASP A 4 -26.27 -4.13 -12.39
N TYR A 5 -25.51 -4.56 -11.38
CA TYR A 5 -24.07 -4.81 -11.42
C TYR A 5 -23.75 -6.18 -10.82
N ASP A 6 -22.66 -6.81 -11.25
CA ASP A 6 -22.20 -8.04 -10.60
C ASP A 6 -21.50 -7.71 -9.28
N VAL A 7 -20.71 -6.64 -9.27
CA VAL A 7 -19.91 -6.22 -8.12
C VAL A 7 -19.96 -4.71 -7.95
N VAL A 8 -20.19 -4.26 -6.71
CA VAL A 8 -19.94 -2.88 -6.29
C VAL A 8 -18.62 -2.84 -5.51
N VAL A 9 -17.72 -1.96 -5.88
CA VAL A 9 -16.42 -1.76 -5.21
C VAL A 9 -16.43 -0.40 -4.54
N CYS A 10 -16.07 -0.34 -3.26
CA CYS A 10 -16.14 0.86 -2.43
C CYS A 10 -14.75 1.22 -1.87
N GLY A 11 -14.26 2.38 -2.27
CA GLY A 11 -12.91 2.87 -1.97
C GLY A 11 -11.95 2.60 -3.13
N THR A 12 -11.16 3.59 -3.49
CA THR A 12 -10.24 3.53 -4.64
C THR A 12 -8.79 3.31 -4.21
N GLY A 13 -8.59 2.55 -3.13
CA GLY A 13 -7.26 2.10 -2.74
C GLY A 13 -6.63 1.21 -3.82
N PHE A 14 -5.34 0.98 -3.69
CA PHE A 14 -4.59 0.11 -4.61
C PHE A 14 -5.21 -1.28 -4.74
N GLN A 15 -5.66 -1.89 -3.64
CA GLN A 15 -6.19 -3.26 -3.63
C GLN A 15 -7.56 -3.33 -4.33
N GLU A 16 -8.45 -2.38 -4.05
CA GLU A 16 -9.79 -2.29 -4.65
C GLU A 16 -9.70 -2.01 -6.15
N CYS A 17 -8.79 -1.14 -6.58
CA CYS A 17 -8.59 -0.85 -8.00
C CYS A 17 -8.09 -2.07 -8.77
N ILE A 18 -7.15 -2.85 -8.22
CA ILE A 18 -6.71 -4.10 -8.86
C ILE A 18 -7.86 -5.08 -9.00
N LEU A 19 -8.61 -5.32 -7.92
CA LEU A 19 -9.76 -6.22 -7.94
C LEU A 19 -10.81 -5.78 -8.97
N SER A 20 -11.15 -4.49 -9.00
CA SER A 20 -12.07 -3.90 -9.97
C SER A 20 -11.61 -4.12 -11.42
N GLY A 21 -10.32 -3.87 -11.71
CA GLY A 21 -9.74 -4.08 -13.02
C GLY A 21 -9.76 -5.56 -13.45
N LEU A 22 -9.33 -6.46 -12.56
CA LEU A 22 -9.32 -7.90 -12.83
C LEU A 22 -10.73 -8.45 -13.07
N LEU A 23 -11.71 -8.04 -12.26
CA LEU A 23 -13.10 -8.46 -12.40
C LEU A 23 -13.70 -7.99 -13.73
N SER A 24 -13.39 -6.76 -14.14
CA SER A 24 -13.86 -6.20 -15.41
C SER A 24 -13.26 -6.94 -16.61
N VAL A 25 -11.95 -7.24 -16.57
CA VAL A 25 -11.29 -8.08 -17.58
C VAL A 25 -11.91 -9.48 -17.66
N ASN A 26 -12.34 -10.02 -16.51
CA ASN A 26 -13.03 -11.30 -16.42
C ASN A 26 -14.55 -11.21 -16.75
N GLY A 27 -15.01 -10.11 -17.33
CA GLY A 27 -16.37 -9.93 -17.83
C GLY A 27 -17.42 -9.56 -16.79
N SER A 28 -17.02 -9.25 -15.55
CA SER A 28 -17.96 -8.78 -14.53
C SER A 28 -18.35 -7.33 -14.78
N LYS A 29 -19.62 -7.00 -14.56
CA LYS A 29 -20.07 -5.60 -14.59
C LYS A 29 -19.79 -4.93 -13.26
N VAL A 30 -18.85 -3.98 -13.24
CA VAL A 30 -18.35 -3.36 -12.01
C VAL A 30 -18.80 -1.91 -11.87
N LEU A 31 -19.35 -1.56 -10.71
CA LEU A 31 -19.52 -0.18 -10.27
C LEU A 31 -18.52 0.11 -9.15
N HIS A 32 -17.64 1.07 -9.34
CA HIS A 32 -16.59 1.42 -8.40
C HIS A 32 -16.86 2.84 -7.87
N VAL A 33 -17.06 2.98 -6.56
CA VAL A 33 -17.37 4.25 -5.92
C VAL A 33 -16.31 4.62 -4.87
N ASP A 34 -16.11 5.92 -4.66
CA ASP A 34 -15.34 6.43 -3.53
C ASP A 34 -16.05 7.62 -2.92
N ARG A 35 -16.09 7.69 -1.59
CA ARG A 35 -16.65 8.84 -0.86
C ARG A 35 -15.80 10.10 -1.02
N ASN A 36 -14.51 9.93 -1.28
CA ASN A 36 -13.56 11.01 -1.50
C ASN A 36 -13.67 11.57 -2.92
N ASN A 37 -13.26 12.82 -3.09
CA ASN A 37 -13.17 13.46 -4.41
C ASN A 37 -11.81 13.23 -5.10
N TYR A 38 -11.00 12.27 -4.62
CA TYR A 38 -9.69 11.90 -5.14
C TYR A 38 -9.49 10.37 -5.05
N TYR A 39 -8.55 9.85 -5.85
CA TYR A 39 -8.20 8.43 -5.85
C TYR A 39 -7.22 8.04 -4.72
N GLY A 40 -7.23 6.75 -4.34
CA GLY A 40 -6.14 6.13 -3.58
C GLY A 40 -6.42 5.89 -2.10
N GLY A 41 -7.53 6.40 -1.56
CA GLY A 41 -7.94 6.20 -0.17
C GLY A 41 -6.83 6.54 0.84
N GLU A 42 -6.53 5.63 1.77
CA GLU A 42 -5.44 5.79 2.74
C GLU A 42 -4.03 5.85 2.12
N SER A 43 -3.89 5.32 0.90
CA SER A 43 -2.63 5.25 0.15
C SER A 43 -2.49 6.34 -0.93
N ALA A 44 -3.33 7.37 -0.90
CA ALA A 44 -3.33 8.44 -1.91
C ALA A 44 -1.98 9.17 -2.04
N SER A 45 -1.71 9.69 -3.24
CA SER A 45 -0.60 10.61 -3.51
C SER A 45 -1.12 12.04 -3.48
N LEU A 46 -0.52 12.89 -2.64
CA LEU A 46 -0.95 14.27 -2.44
C LEU A 46 0.06 15.28 -2.99
N ASN A 47 -0.43 16.35 -3.61
CA ASN A 47 0.39 17.55 -3.83
C ASN A 47 0.65 18.28 -2.50
N LEU A 48 1.53 19.31 -2.53
CA LEU A 48 1.90 20.05 -1.32
C LEU A 48 0.71 20.70 -0.61
N SER A 49 -0.18 21.39 -1.33
CA SER A 49 -1.34 22.03 -0.70
C SER A 49 -2.23 21.03 0.04
N ASN A 50 -2.54 19.88 -0.56
CA ASN A 50 -3.34 18.84 0.08
C ASN A 50 -2.60 18.18 1.24
N LEU A 51 -1.28 18.02 1.14
CA LEU A 51 -0.44 17.50 2.21
C LEU A 51 -0.47 18.42 3.44
N PHE A 52 -0.21 19.72 3.25
CA PHE A 52 -0.26 20.70 4.35
C PHE A 52 -1.67 20.83 4.92
N LYS A 53 -2.70 20.90 4.09
CA LYS A 53 -4.10 20.93 4.55
C LYS A 53 -4.43 19.71 5.43
N LYS A 54 -3.98 18.51 5.03
CA LYS A 54 -4.23 17.28 5.78
C LYS A 54 -3.56 17.26 7.15
N PHE A 55 -2.34 17.77 7.26
CA PHE A 55 -1.53 17.62 8.47
C PHE A 55 -1.46 18.87 9.36
N GLU A 56 -1.67 20.06 8.82
CA GLU A 56 -1.51 21.35 9.51
C GLU A 56 -2.80 22.18 9.54
N GLY A 57 -3.76 21.89 8.65
CA GLY A 57 -4.97 22.70 8.43
C GLY A 57 -6.01 22.71 9.56
N ASN A 58 -5.74 22.05 10.69
CA ASN A 58 -6.63 21.99 11.86
C ASN A 58 -6.03 22.64 13.12
N SER A 59 -5.05 23.53 12.98
CA SER A 59 -4.53 24.35 14.09
C SER A 59 -5.56 25.40 14.51
N SER A 60 -6.58 25.01 15.28
CA SER A 60 -7.49 25.82 16.10
C SER A 60 -7.78 27.26 15.61
N ILE A 61 -8.82 27.43 14.79
CA ILE A 61 -9.49 28.73 14.65
C ILE A 61 -10.32 28.95 15.93
N SER A 62 -9.75 29.71 16.86
CA SER A 62 -10.55 30.47 17.81
C SER A 62 -11.29 31.56 17.04
N SER A 63 -12.60 31.59 17.26
CA SER A 63 -13.56 32.56 16.74
C SER A 63 -13.09 34.01 16.82
N VAL A 64 -12.77 34.63 15.68
CA VAL A 64 -13.12 36.04 15.39
C VAL A 64 -13.14 36.30 13.88
N ASP A 65 -14.24 36.91 13.45
CA ASP A 65 -14.49 37.66 12.20
C ASP A 65 -14.45 36.92 10.85
N ALA A 66 -15.61 36.31 10.56
CA ALA A 66 -16.12 36.16 9.21
C ALA A 66 -16.36 37.55 8.60
N GLY A 67 -15.53 37.95 7.63
CA GLY A 67 -15.78 39.16 6.85
C GLY A 67 -14.61 39.63 5.99
N SER A 68 -14.32 38.95 4.88
CA SER A 68 -13.86 39.61 3.65
C SER A 68 -13.78 38.61 2.50
N GLY A 69 -14.49 38.92 1.41
CA GLY A 69 -14.60 38.08 0.22
C GLY A 69 -13.29 37.88 -0.52
N ASP A 70 -13.15 36.67 -1.06
CA ASP A 70 -12.08 36.25 -1.94
C ASP A 70 -12.07 37.10 -3.21
N LYS A 71 -11.01 37.89 -3.40
CA LYS A 71 -10.63 38.39 -4.72
C LYS A 71 -9.67 37.39 -5.35
N LEU A 72 -10.19 36.69 -6.35
CA LEU A 72 -9.43 36.01 -7.39
C LEU A 72 -8.27 36.91 -7.87
N CYS A 73 -7.04 36.40 -7.75
CA CYS A 73 -5.87 36.98 -8.38
C CYS A 73 -5.44 36.04 -9.50
N ASP A 74 -5.80 36.44 -10.72
CA ASP A 74 -5.19 35.98 -11.96
C ASP A 74 -3.74 36.51 -12.01
N GLY A 75 -2.76 35.62 -12.20
CA GLY A 75 -1.36 35.96 -12.46
C GLY A 75 -0.45 36.21 -11.24
N GLY A 76 0.50 35.29 -11.02
CA GLY A 76 1.80 35.58 -10.39
C GLY A 76 1.87 35.53 -8.86
N ASP A 77 2.76 34.66 -8.35
CA ASP A 77 3.44 34.70 -7.05
C ASP A 77 2.85 35.60 -5.95
N LYS A 78 2.28 34.96 -4.92
CA LYS A 78 2.43 35.31 -3.49
C LYS A 78 1.72 34.29 -2.60
N LEU A 79 2.37 33.16 -2.32
CA LEU A 79 2.12 32.40 -1.09
C LEU A 79 2.83 33.15 0.04
N CYS A 80 2.10 33.90 0.86
CA CYS A 80 2.66 34.49 2.07
C CYS A 80 2.65 33.45 3.20
N ASP A 81 3.85 33.16 3.69
CA ASP A 81 4.19 32.32 4.85
C ASP A 81 3.74 32.99 6.16
N ARG A 82 2.43 32.97 6.43
CA ARG A 82 1.88 33.33 7.73
C ARG A 82 1.30 32.07 8.34
N ASN A 83 2.03 31.52 9.32
CA ASN A 83 1.66 30.45 10.27
C ASN A 83 2.11 29.01 9.95
N ASN A 84 3.02 28.73 8.99
CA ASN A 84 3.50 27.37 8.71
C ASN A 84 2.41 26.36 8.28
N GLU A 85 1.20 26.86 7.99
CA GLU A 85 0.03 26.11 7.50
C GLU A 85 0.06 25.89 5.98
N THR A 86 1.02 26.51 5.28
CA THR A 86 1.20 26.39 3.84
C THR A 86 2.64 26.03 3.50
N ALA A 87 2.84 25.40 2.35
CA ALA A 87 4.17 24.99 1.91
C ALA A 87 5.07 26.20 1.61
N PRO A 88 6.38 26.15 1.96
CA PRO A 88 7.30 27.22 1.62
C PRO A 88 7.37 27.47 0.11
N VAL A 89 7.36 28.73 -0.32
CA VAL A 89 7.47 29.12 -1.75
C VAL A 89 8.69 28.51 -2.42
N SER A 90 9.78 28.35 -1.67
CA SER A 90 11.03 27.73 -2.15
C SER A 90 10.86 26.27 -2.59
N TRP A 91 9.78 25.60 -2.20
CA TRP A 91 9.47 24.22 -2.58
C TRP A 91 8.83 24.10 -3.97
N GLY A 92 8.57 25.22 -4.64
CA GLY A 92 8.10 25.26 -6.03
C GLY A 92 6.62 25.00 -6.19
N SER A 93 6.23 24.54 -7.38
CA SER A 93 4.83 24.44 -7.77
C SER A 93 4.21 23.13 -7.27
N ASN A 94 2.92 23.15 -6.92
CA ASN A 94 2.16 21.95 -6.54
C ASN A 94 2.28 20.79 -7.54
N ARG A 95 2.38 21.10 -8.84
CA ARG A 95 2.48 20.08 -9.91
C ARG A 95 3.76 19.25 -9.85
N ASP A 96 4.79 19.76 -9.17
CA ASP A 96 6.07 19.07 -9.05
C ASP A 96 6.01 18.01 -7.93
N TRP A 97 4.90 17.88 -7.21
CA TRP A 97 4.79 17.07 -6.00
C TRP A 97 3.66 16.04 -6.06
N ASN A 98 4.03 14.78 -5.87
CA ASN A 98 3.14 13.63 -5.74
C ASN A 98 3.61 12.81 -4.54
N VAL A 99 3.19 13.23 -3.34
CA VAL A 99 3.64 12.66 -2.07
C VAL A 99 2.72 11.54 -1.64
N ASP A 100 3.17 10.30 -1.79
CA ASP A 100 2.44 9.14 -1.27
C ASP A 100 2.31 9.19 0.26
N LEU A 101 1.11 8.94 0.76
CA LEU A 101 0.88 8.74 2.19
C LEU A 101 1.45 7.41 2.70
N ILE A 102 1.54 6.41 1.81
CA ILE A 102 2.04 5.06 2.11
C ILE A 102 2.92 4.57 0.94
N PRO A 103 4.13 5.13 0.73
CA PRO A 103 5.02 4.64 -0.31
C PRO A 103 5.45 3.20 -0.05
N LYS A 104 5.23 2.37 -1.05
CA LYS A 104 5.64 0.96 -1.13
C LYS A 104 6.31 0.70 -2.47
N PHE A 105 7.41 -0.03 -2.43
CA PHE A 105 8.14 -0.50 -3.59
C PHE A 105 7.54 -1.79 -4.16
N ILE A 106 7.75 -1.99 -5.46
CA ILE A 106 7.28 -3.16 -6.18
C ILE A 106 8.46 -4.09 -6.42
N MET A 107 8.34 -5.35 -6.02
CA MET A 107 9.34 -6.37 -6.32
C MET A 107 9.32 -6.70 -7.82
N ALA A 108 10.46 -6.63 -8.49
CA ALA A 108 10.56 -6.69 -9.95
C ALA A 108 10.03 -7.99 -10.59
N ASP A 109 10.19 -9.13 -9.91
CA ASP A 109 9.60 -10.42 -10.32
C ASP A 109 8.36 -10.79 -9.49
N GLY A 110 7.86 -9.84 -8.69
CA GLY A 110 6.73 -10.03 -7.79
C GLY A 110 5.42 -10.29 -8.51
N LYS A 111 4.44 -10.80 -7.76
CA LYS A 111 3.11 -11.11 -8.32
C LYS A 111 2.41 -9.86 -8.85
N LEU A 112 2.66 -8.69 -8.27
CA LEU A 112 2.11 -7.43 -8.75
C LEU A 112 2.57 -7.10 -10.18
N VAL A 113 3.85 -7.29 -10.49
CA VAL A 113 4.37 -7.09 -11.85
C VAL A 113 3.70 -8.05 -12.84
N LYS A 114 3.47 -9.31 -12.42
CA LYS A 114 2.75 -10.29 -13.24
C LYS A 114 1.31 -9.86 -13.52
N ILE A 115 0.61 -9.33 -12.50
CA ILE A 115 -0.73 -8.75 -12.67
C ILE A 115 -0.66 -7.60 -13.68
N LEU A 116 0.26 -6.65 -13.52
CA LEU A 116 0.40 -5.49 -14.41
C LEU A 116 0.68 -5.87 -15.87
N ILE A 117 1.50 -6.91 -16.10
CA ILE A 117 1.77 -7.45 -17.44
C ILE A 117 0.50 -8.09 -18.02
N LYS A 118 -0.12 -9.00 -17.28
CA LYS A 118 -1.28 -9.78 -17.76
C LYS A 118 -2.50 -8.90 -18.03
N THR A 119 -2.70 -7.86 -17.23
CA THR A 119 -3.79 -6.90 -17.42
C THR A 119 -3.45 -5.78 -18.39
N ARG A 120 -2.21 -5.73 -18.91
CA ARG A 120 -1.68 -4.65 -19.75
C ARG A 120 -1.69 -3.26 -19.11
N VAL A 121 -1.92 -3.16 -17.80
CA VAL A 121 -1.85 -1.88 -17.08
C VAL A 121 -0.43 -1.31 -17.11
N LYS A 122 0.60 -2.15 -17.28
CA LYS A 122 1.97 -1.70 -17.52
C LYS A 122 2.07 -0.69 -18.68
N ASP A 123 1.20 -0.80 -19.69
CA ASP A 123 1.25 0.04 -20.90
C ASP A 123 0.84 1.50 -20.60
N TYR A 124 0.27 1.76 -19.42
CA TYR A 124 -0.09 3.11 -18.94
C TYR A 124 0.95 3.70 -17.98
N LEU A 125 1.97 2.93 -17.59
CA LEU A 125 2.85 3.25 -16.48
C LEU A 125 4.32 3.18 -16.90
N GLU A 126 5.10 4.14 -16.44
CA GLU A 126 6.55 4.08 -16.53
C GLU A 126 7.12 3.72 -15.16
N PHE A 127 8.11 2.82 -15.10
CA PHE A 127 8.74 2.39 -13.86
C PHE A 127 10.22 2.71 -13.85
N GLN A 128 10.70 3.16 -12.71
CA GLN A 128 12.11 3.35 -12.46
C GLN A 128 12.60 2.42 -11.35
N VAL A 129 13.80 1.87 -11.52
CA VAL A 129 14.45 1.01 -10.54
C VAL A 129 14.93 1.84 -9.35
N ILE A 130 14.69 1.33 -8.14
CA ILE A 130 15.19 1.94 -6.90
C ILE A 130 16.71 1.84 -6.84
N ASP A 131 17.35 2.93 -6.43
CA ASP A 131 18.78 3.17 -6.60
C ASP A 131 19.68 2.34 -5.65
N GLY A 132 19.14 1.85 -4.54
CA GLY A 132 19.84 0.97 -3.60
C GLY A 132 18.99 0.42 -2.44
N CYS A 133 19.49 -0.65 -1.83
CA CYS A 133 18.93 -1.25 -0.61
C CYS A 133 19.98 -1.28 0.50
N TYR A 134 19.57 -0.91 1.70
CA TYR A 134 20.44 -0.81 2.86
C TYR A 134 19.80 -1.48 4.07
N VAL A 135 20.64 -1.95 4.98
CA VAL A 135 20.25 -2.47 6.28
C VAL A 135 20.98 -1.69 7.35
N TYR A 136 20.27 -1.37 8.43
CA TYR A 136 20.86 -0.76 9.60
C TYR A 136 21.64 -1.80 10.38
N GLN A 137 22.90 -1.50 10.63
CA GLN A 137 23.75 -2.20 11.57
C GLN A 137 24.69 -1.15 12.16
N HIS A 138 24.58 -0.93 13.46
CA HIS A 138 25.39 0.09 14.11
C HIS A 138 26.84 -0.40 14.25
N GLN A 139 27.75 0.29 13.56
CA GLN A 139 29.18 0.12 13.70
C GLN A 139 29.78 1.36 14.34
N LYS A 140 30.21 1.21 15.59
CA LYS A 140 30.85 2.29 16.36
C LYS A 140 32.10 2.78 15.63
N GLY A 141 32.21 4.10 15.49
CA GLY A 141 33.41 4.73 14.92
C GLY A 141 34.64 4.49 15.78
N GLY A 142 35.81 4.41 15.13
CA GLY A 142 37.11 4.31 15.76
C GLY A 142 37.96 5.55 15.52
N TRP A 143 39.24 5.49 15.89
CA TRP A 143 40.18 6.60 15.68
C TRP A 143 40.49 6.89 14.19
N LEU A 144 40.25 5.92 13.30
CA LEU A 144 40.43 6.03 11.84
C LEU A 144 39.13 5.89 11.02
N SER A 145 37.99 5.61 11.66
CA SER A 145 36.75 5.31 10.95
C SER A 145 35.58 6.09 11.53
N SER A 146 34.80 6.71 10.64
CA SER A 146 33.53 7.31 11.01
C SER A 146 32.55 6.23 11.48
N GLU A 147 31.69 6.60 12.42
CA GLU A 147 30.56 5.78 12.82
C GLU A 147 29.65 5.50 11.61
N LYS A 148 29.25 4.24 11.43
CA LYS A 148 28.35 3.82 10.35
C LYS A 148 27.10 3.20 10.93
N PHE A 149 25.97 3.57 10.35
CA PHE A 149 24.67 3.08 10.79
C PHE A 149 24.03 2.17 9.76
N ILE A 150 24.36 2.33 8.48
CA ILE A 150 23.74 1.58 7.38
C ILE A 150 24.79 0.97 6.48
N HIS A 151 24.47 -0.19 5.94
CA HIS A 151 25.29 -0.97 5.02
C HIS A 151 24.48 -1.37 3.80
N LYS A 152 25.09 -1.34 2.62
CA LYS A 152 24.45 -1.81 1.39
C LYS A 152 24.13 -3.31 1.53
N VAL A 153 22.90 -3.71 1.22
CA VAL A 153 22.53 -5.12 1.09
C VAL A 153 23.24 -5.67 -0.15
N PRO A 154 24.02 -6.76 -0.05
CA PRO A 154 24.80 -7.26 -1.16
C PRO A 154 23.92 -7.70 -2.33
N ALA A 155 24.23 -7.20 -3.53
CA ALA A 155 23.52 -7.54 -4.75
C ALA A 155 24.09 -8.78 -5.48
N THR A 156 25.28 -9.23 -5.10
CA THR A 156 25.95 -10.40 -5.71
C THR A 156 26.74 -11.16 -4.66
N GLU A 157 27.11 -12.42 -4.97
CA GLU A 157 28.05 -13.17 -4.13
C GLU A 157 29.36 -12.38 -3.91
N SER A 158 29.88 -11.72 -4.95
CA SER A 158 31.09 -10.90 -4.85
C SER A 158 30.91 -9.73 -3.88
N GLU A 159 29.78 -9.02 -3.94
CA GLU A 159 29.47 -7.97 -2.97
C GLU A 159 29.31 -8.53 -1.55
N ALA A 160 28.73 -9.73 -1.42
CA ALA A 160 28.52 -10.37 -0.12
C ALA A 160 29.86 -10.66 0.57
N PHE A 161 30.83 -11.21 -0.16
CA PHE A 161 32.17 -11.47 0.38
C PHE A 161 33.01 -10.20 0.59
N GLY A 162 32.68 -9.10 -0.07
CA GLY A 162 33.27 -7.78 0.20
C GLY A 162 32.59 -7.02 1.34
N SER A 163 31.39 -7.44 1.74
CA SER A 163 30.54 -6.70 2.68
C SER A 163 31.01 -6.80 4.12
N ALA A 164 30.82 -5.70 4.87
CA ALA A 164 31.01 -5.66 6.31
C ALA A 164 29.90 -6.41 7.08
N LEU A 165 28.83 -6.82 6.40
CA LEU A 165 27.72 -7.61 6.98
C LEU A 165 28.11 -9.07 7.24
N ILE A 166 29.14 -9.59 6.56
CA ILE A 166 29.61 -10.97 6.75
C ILE A 166 30.97 -10.92 7.45
N PRO A 167 31.07 -11.33 8.72
CA PRO A 167 32.33 -11.38 9.43
C PRO A 167 33.38 -12.22 8.68
N MET A 168 34.64 -11.77 8.65
CA MET A 168 35.71 -12.46 7.92
C MET A 168 35.87 -13.94 8.32
N ALA A 169 35.70 -14.24 9.60
CA ALA A 169 35.78 -15.60 10.15
C ALA A 169 34.63 -16.53 9.72
N GLU A 170 33.59 -16.01 9.04
CA GLU A 170 32.43 -16.77 8.58
C GLU A 170 32.38 -16.92 7.05
N LYS A 171 33.23 -16.24 6.28
CA LYS A 171 33.11 -16.19 4.82
C LYS A 171 33.00 -17.56 4.14
N LEU A 172 33.69 -18.59 4.65
CA LEU A 172 33.58 -19.95 4.10
C LEU A 172 32.20 -20.58 4.34
N ARG A 173 31.65 -20.44 5.55
CA ARG A 173 30.30 -20.90 5.92
C ARG A 173 29.22 -20.14 5.15
N GLY A 174 29.38 -18.80 5.09
CA GLY A 174 28.53 -17.94 4.26
C GLY A 174 28.52 -18.38 2.80
N LYS A 175 29.69 -18.73 2.22
CA LYS A 175 29.77 -19.25 0.85
C LYS A 175 28.97 -20.53 0.64
N GLN A 176 29.08 -21.48 1.56
CA GLN A 176 28.31 -22.72 1.49
C GLN A 176 26.80 -22.44 1.58
N PHE A 177 26.40 -21.54 2.48
CA PHE A 177 25.01 -21.13 2.65
C PHE A 177 24.44 -20.42 1.41
N PHE A 178 25.15 -19.44 0.84
CA PHE A 178 24.70 -18.77 -0.38
C PHE A 178 24.69 -19.69 -1.60
N SER A 179 25.66 -20.62 -1.70
CA SER A 179 25.65 -21.67 -2.72
C SER A 179 24.44 -22.60 -2.57
N PHE A 180 24.07 -22.94 -1.34
CA PHE A 180 22.85 -23.70 -1.07
C PHE A 180 21.61 -22.90 -1.49
N ILE A 181 21.48 -21.64 -1.09
CA ILE A 181 20.38 -20.76 -1.54
C ILE A 181 20.29 -20.72 -3.06
N SER A 182 21.41 -20.54 -3.76
CA SER A 182 21.45 -20.43 -5.21
C SER A 182 20.96 -21.70 -5.92
N THR A 183 21.30 -22.87 -5.39
CA THR A 183 21.00 -24.17 -6.00
C THR A 183 19.72 -24.85 -5.49
N TRP A 184 19.19 -24.41 -4.34
CA TRP A 184 18.00 -25.01 -3.73
C TRP A 184 16.77 -24.86 -4.62
N ASN A 185 15.98 -25.94 -4.71
CA ASN A 185 14.69 -26.00 -5.39
C ASN A 185 13.71 -26.86 -4.57
N LYS A 186 12.53 -26.31 -4.29
CA LYS A 186 11.48 -26.98 -3.51
C LYS A 186 11.02 -28.31 -4.12
N ASP A 187 11.14 -28.47 -5.44
CA ASP A 187 10.65 -29.64 -6.19
C ASP A 187 11.78 -30.64 -6.53
N ASP A 188 13.03 -30.37 -6.11
CA ASP A 188 14.18 -31.26 -6.33
C ASP A 188 14.81 -31.69 -4.99
N GLU A 189 14.50 -32.91 -4.55
CA GLU A 189 15.00 -33.50 -3.31
C GLU A 189 16.54 -33.52 -3.22
N LYS A 190 17.25 -33.64 -4.34
CA LYS A 190 18.72 -33.65 -4.34
C LYS A 190 19.29 -32.29 -3.94
N SER A 191 18.58 -31.20 -4.24
CA SER A 191 18.98 -29.85 -3.88
C SER A 191 18.81 -29.53 -2.39
N TRP A 192 18.06 -30.34 -1.65
CA TRP A 192 17.71 -30.08 -0.25
C TRP A 192 18.86 -30.31 0.72
N GLN A 193 19.88 -31.09 0.34
CA GLN A 193 21.02 -31.44 1.20
C GLN A 193 20.59 -31.99 2.58
N GLY A 194 19.49 -32.76 2.61
CA GLY A 194 18.92 -33.32 3.83
C GLY A 194 18.00 -32.38 4.63
N LEU A 195 17.76 -31.15 4.17
CA LEU A 195 16.87 -30.17 4.80
C LEU A 195 15.51 -30.15 4.09
N HIS A 196 14.54 -30.91 4.61
CA HIS A 196 13.24 -31.06 3.97
C HIS A 196 12.41 -29.75 4.01
N PRO A 197 11.92 -29.22 2.87
CA PRO A 197 11.32 -27.88 2.75
C PRO A 197 10.21 -27.54 3.74
N THR A 198 9.33 -28.51 4.01
CA THR A 198 8.15 -28.33 4.87
C THR A 198 8.32 -28.85 6.31
N LYS A 199 9.40 -29.58 6.60
CA LYS A 199 9.63 -30.20 7.92
C LYS A 199 10.74 -29.50 8.70
N CYS A 200 11.76 -29.00 8.01
CA CYS A 200 12.83 -28.21 8.61
C CYS A 200 12.42 -26.76 8.71
N THR A 201 12.73 -26.14 9.84
CA THR A 201 12.54 -24.72 10.06
C THR A 201 13.68 -23.91 9.44
N MET A 202 13.50 -22.60 9.26
CA MET A 202 14.63 -21.76 8.83
C MET A 202 15.77 -21.74 9.87
N SER A 203 15.45 -21.90 11.16
CA SER A 203 16.46 -22.06 12.21
C SER A 203 17.33 -23.31 11.99
N ASP A 204 16.74 -24.43 11.56
CA ASP A 204 17.49 -25.65 11.24
C ASP A 204 18.47 -25.43 10.09
N VAL A 205 18.05 -24.70 9.05
CA VAL A 205 18.92 -24.32 7.91
C VAL A 205 20.10 -23.49 8.42
N TYR A 206 19.84 -22.44 9.18
CA TYR A 206 20.91 -21.58 9.68
C TYR A 206 21.87 -22.32 10.62
N LYS A 207 21.35 -23.24 11.44
CA LYS A 207 22.17 -24.10 12.30
C LYS A 207 23.02 -25.07 11.49
N HIS A 208 22.48 -25.64 10.42
CA HIS A 208 23.19 -26.57 9.53
C HIS A 208 24.43 -25.91 8.92
N PHE A 209 24.31 -24.68 8.41
CA PHE A 209 25.44 -23.93 7.84
C PHE A 209 26.28 -23.17 8.88
N GLY A 210 25.81 -23.11 10.12
CA GLY A 210 26.48 -22.41 11.22
C GLY A 210 26.68 -20.92 10.95
N VAL A 211 25.70 -20.24 10.34
CA VAL A 211 25.79 -18.80 10.05
C VAL A 211 25.56 -17.95 11.32
N SER A 212 26.17 -16.78 11.42
CA SER A 212 26.06 -15.89 12.58
C SER A 212 24.70 -15.18 12.65
N GLU A 213 24.39 -14.62 13.83
CA GLU A 213 23.19 -13.79 14.02
C GLU A 213 23.13 -12.61 13.03
N THR A 214 24.26 -11.96 12.73
CA THR A 214 24.30 -10.88 11.73
C THR A 214 23.88 -11.38 10.35
N THR A 215 24.39 -12.54 9.92
CA THR A 215 23.99 -13.15 8.64
C THR A 215 22.51 -13.50 8.62
N LYS A 216 21.99 -14.12 9.69
CA LYS A 216 20.56 -14.46 9.81
C LYS A 216 19.69 -13.22 9.72
N GLU A 217 20.10 -12.14 10.39
CA GLU A 217 19.35 -10.89 10.45
C GLU A 217 19.23 -10.23 9.07
N PHE A 218 20.35 -9.97 8.37
CA PHE A 218 20.23 -9.31 7.05
C PHE A 218 19.57 -10.21 5.99
N VAL A 219 19.78 -11.53 6.06
CA VAL A 219 19.14 -12.46 5.12
C VAL A 219 17.64 -12.54 5.39
N GLY A 220 17.22 -12.67 6.65
CA GLY A 220 15.82 -12.75 7.02
C GLY A 220 15.05 -11.44 6.80
N HIS A 221 15.62 -10.32 7.22
CA HIS A 221 14.93 -9.04 7.24
C HIS A 221 15.16 -8.23 5.95
N SER A 222 16.34 -8.31 5.32
CA SER A 222 16.68 -7.45 4.18
C SER A 222 16.65 -8.14 2.81
N ILE A 223 16.69 -9.47 2.78
CA ILE A 223 16.54 -10.26 1.54
C ILE A 223 15.19 -10.97 1.54
N ALA A 224 14.87 -11.72 2.60
CA ALA A 224 13.58 -12.40 2.71
C ALA A 224 12.44 -11.48 3.18
N LEU A 225 12.74 -10.24 3.59
CA LEU A 225 11.77 -9.21 3.97
C LEU A 225 10.76 -9.66 5.04
N HIS A 226 11.21 -10.44 6.01
CA HIS A 226 10.41 -10.74 7.19
C HIS A 226 10.43 -9.55 8.16
N THR A 227 9.31 -9.30 8.82
CA THR A 227 9.12 -8.16 9.74
C THR A 227 9.51 -8.46 11.18
N SER A 228 9.66 -9.74 11.50
CA SER A 228 9.98 -10.31 12.80
C SER A 228 10.67 -11.65 12.63
N ASP A 229 11.32 -12.14 13.69
CA ASP A 229 12.01 -13.43 13.73
C ASP A 229 11.08 -14.66 13.79
N ASP A 230 9.75 -14.49 13.73
CA ASP A 230 8.80 -15.61 13.75
C ASP A 230 9.04 -16.62 12.63
N TYR A 231 9.63 -16.19 11.51
CA TYR A 231 10.00 -17.06 10.39
C TYR A 231 11.04 -18.12 10.75
N LEU A 232 11.84 -17.90 11.79
CA LEU A 232 12.85 -18.85 12.25
C LEU A 232 12.23 -20.18 12.68
N LEU A 233 11.00 -20.14 13.18
CA LEU A 233 10.24 -21.30 13.66
C LEU A 233 9.28 -21.87 12.60
N LYS A 234 9.17 -21.22 11.44
CA LYS A 234 8.32 -21.65 10.33
C LYS A 234 9.08 -22.55 9.37
N PRO A 235 8.37 -23.37 8.56
CA PRO A 235 9.00 -24.15 7.50
C PRO A 235 9.90 -23.31 6.60
N MET A 236 11.09 -23.83 6.28
CA MET A 236 12.10 -23.09 5.51
C MET A 236 11.62 -22.68 4.11
N GLN A 237 10.71 -23.45 3.52
CA GLN A 237 10.23 -23.26 2.14
C GLN A 237 9.74 -21.83 1.87
N ASP A 238 8.99 -21.24 2.80
CA ASP A 238 8.44 -19.90 2.62
C ASP A 238 9.55 -18.86 2.56
N THR A 239 10.50 -18.93 3.49
CA THR A 239 11.66 -18.02 3.53
C THR A 239 12.55 -18.19 2.31
N MET A 240 12.84 -19.43 1.92
CA MET A 240 13.63 -19.71 0.72
C MET A 240 12.95 -19.19 -0.55
N SER A 241 11.63 -19.31 -0.65
CA SER A 241 10.87 -18.77 -1.79
C SER A 241 10.95 -17.24 -1.86
N LYS A 242 10.87 -16.55 -0.72
CA LYS A 242 11.07 -15.09 -0.65
C LYS A 242 12.49 -14.68 -1.04
N ILE A 243 13.51 -15.41 -0.56
CA ILE A 243 14.91 -15.17 -0.95
C ILE A 243 15.08 -15.33 -2.47
N LYS A 244 14.54 -16.40 -3.05
CA LYS A 244 14.59 -16.62 -4.50
C LYS A 244 13.93 -15.49 -5.29
N LEU A 245 12.75 -15.03 -4.84
CA LEU A 245 12.05 -13.91 -5.46
C LEU A 245 12.87 -12.62 -5.40
N TYR A 246 13.49 -12.32 -4.25
CA TYR A 246 14.38 -11.17 -4.11
C TYR A 246 15.56 -11.27 -5.07
N LEU A 247 16.23 -12.42 -5.11
CA LEU A 247 17.41 -12.62 -5.96
C LEU A 247 17.03 -12.54 -7.44
N SER A 248 15.93 -13.15 -7.88
CA SER A 248 15.50 -13.09 -9.28
C SER A 248 15.16 -11.65 -9.70
N SER A 249 14.46 -10.92 -8.84
CA SER A 249 14.16 -9.50 -9.02
C SER A 249 15.42 -8.64 -9.10
N LEU A 250 16.40 -8.93 -8.24
CA LEU A 250 17.69 -8.25 -8.22
C LEU A 250 18.50 -8.53 -9.47
N PHE A 251 18.49 -9.77 -9.98
CA PHE A 251 19.17 -10.13 -11.23
C PHE A 251 18.60 -9.41 -12.46
N ARG A 252 17.30 -9.05 -12.44
CA ARG A 252 16.68 -8.31 -13.55
C ARG A 252 17.32 -6.94 -13.79
N TYR A 253 17.72 -6.22 -12.73
CA TYR A 253 18.26 -4.86 -12.84
C TYR A 253 19.71 -4.70 -12.32
N GLY A 254 20.22 -5.69 -11.59
CA GLY A 254 21.62 -5.81 -11.15
C GLY A 254 21.99 -5.14 -9.83
N TYR A 255 21.22 -4.17 -9.33
CA TYR A 255 21.59 -3.40 -8.12
C TYR A 255 20.48 -3.17 -7.10
N SER A 256 19.23 -3.43 -7.47
CA SER A 256 18.06 -3.39 -6.58
C SER A 256 16.99 -4.33 -7.13
N PRO A 257 16.24 -5.03 -6.28
CA PRO A 257 15.11 -5.85 -6.71
C PRO A 257 13.81 -5.05 -6.83
N PHE A 258 13.85 -3.75 -6.55
CA PHE A 258 12.66 -2.91 -6.46
C PHE A 258 12.54 -1.93 -7.60
N ILE A 259 11.32 -1.74 -8.06
CA ILE A 259 10.90 -0.66 -8.94
C ILE A 259 9.81 0.18 -8.28
N TYR A 260 9.61 1.37 -8.82
CA TYR A 260 8.59 2.30 -8.38
C TYR A 260 8.08 3.12 -9.58
N PRO A 261 6.76 3.38 -9.68
CA PRO A 261 6.22 4.10 -10.82
C PRO A 261 6.66 5.57 -10.83
N MET A 262 6.90 6.09 -12.02
CA MET A 262 7.04 7.52 -12.25
C MET A 262 5.77 8.23 -11.80
N TYR A 263 5.93 9.41 -11.20
CA TYR A 263 4.86 10.25 -10.64
C TYR A 263 4.15 9.68 -9.42
N GLY A 264 4.66 8.60 -8.82
CA GLY A 264 4.17 8.08 -7.56
C GLY A 264 3.09 7.02 -7.68
N LEU A 265 2.65 6.49 -6.54
CA LEU A 265 1.78 5.31 -6.51
C LEU A 265 0.34 5.57 -6.92
N GLY A 266 -0.11 6.83 -6.91
CA GLY A 266 -1.42 7.24 -7.40
C GLY A 266 -1.69 6.82 -8.86
N THR A 267 -0.64 6.67 -9.66
CA THR A 267 -0.73 6.19 -11.05
C THR A 267 -1.23 4.74 -11.14
N LEU A 268 -1.02 3.89 -10.13
CA LEU A 268 -1.49 2.51 -10.13
C LEU A 268 -3.03 2.43 -10.05
N PRO A 269 -3.71 3.00 -9.03
CA PRO A 269 -5.17 3.13 -9.03
C PRO A 269 -5.73 3.72 -10.32
N GLU A 270 -5.10 4.77 -10.85
CA GLU A 270 -5.52 5.39 -12.11
C GLU A 270 -5.43 4.41 -13.29
N GLY A 271 -4.32 3.69 -13.44
CA GLY A 271 -4.13 2.70 -14.50
C GLY A 271 -5.14 1.56 -14.44
N PHE A 272 -5.45 1.05 -13.24
CA PHE A 272 -6.48 0.02 -13.07
C PHE A 272 -7.90 0.56 -13.23
N SER A 273 -8.16 1.82 -12.86
CA SER A 273 -9.45 2.46 -13.12
C SER A 273 -9.71 2.60 -14.62
N ARG A 274 -8.68 2.97 -15.38
CA ARG A 274 -8.74 3.02 -16.84
C ARG A 274 -8.97 1.64 -17.43
N LEU A 275 -8.26 0.61 -16.96
CA LEU A 275 -8.49 -0.77 -17.39
C LEU A 275 -9.96 -1.16 -17.17
N SER A 276 -10.46 -0.98 -15.96
CA SER A 276 -11.83 -1.31 -15.59
C SER A 276 -12.84 -0.58 -16.50
N ALA A 277 -12.64 0.71 -16.76
CA ALA A 277 -13.48 1.50 -17.66
C ALA A 277 -13.45 1.01 -19.12
N VAL A 278 -12.30 0.57 -19.65
CA VAL A 278 -12.19 -0.03 -21.00
C VAL A 278 -13.07 -1.27 -21.14
N TYR A 279 -13.21 -2.04 -20.06
CA TYR A 279 -14.06 -3.24 -20.01
C TYR A 279 -15.49 -2.96 -19.51
N GLY A 280 -15.90 -1.68 -19.46
CA GLY A 280 -17.29 -1.28 -19.13
C GLY A 280 -17.55 -1.02 -17.65
N GLY A 281 -16.51 -1.02 -16.80
CA GLY A 281 -16.61 -0.59 -15.41
C GLY A 281 -16.92 0.91 -15.29
N ILE A 282 -17.66 1.29 -14.25
CA ILE A 282 -18.05 2.69 -14.00
C ILE A 282 -17.38 3.16 -12.71
N TYR A 283 -16.71 4.32 -12.75
CA TYR A 283 -16.10 4.94 -11.58
C TYR A 283 -16.85 6.20 -11.16
N MET A 284 -17.14 6.33 -9.86
CA MET A 284 -17.80 7.49 -9.27
C MET A 284 -17.10 7.93 -7.99
N LEU A 285 -16.34 9.02 -8.09
CA LEU A 285 -15.81 9.70 -6.91
C LEU A 285 -16.92 10.52 -6.24
N ASN A 286 -16.65 11.01 -5.03
CA ASN A 286 -17.57 11.83 -4.25
C ASN A 286 -18.95 11.17 -4.09
N THR A 287 -18.97 9.85 -3.96
CA THR A 287 -20.17 9.00 -3.90
C THR A 287 -20.10 8.11 -2.66
N GLU A 288 -21.01 8.34 -1.72
CA GLU A 288 -21.07 7.62 -0.44
C GLU A 288 -21.90 6.32 -0.59
N LEU A 289 -21.45 5.25 0.06
CA LEU A 289 -22.26 4.06 0.29
C LEU A 289 -23.18 4.31 1.48
N GLU A 290 -24.40 4.77 1.20
CA GLU A 290 -25.34 5.19 2.23
C GLU A 290 -26.02 3.99 2.91
N LYS A 291 -26.51 3.02 2.12
CA LYS A 291 -27.16 1.81 2.65
C LYS A 291 -26.73 0.55 1.91
N ILE A 292 -26.64 -0.56 2.63
CA ILE A 292 -26.47 -1.90 2.09
C ILE A 292 -27.84 -2.60 2.15
N LEU A 293 -28.22 -3.20 1.04
CA LEU A 293 -29.45 -3.98 0.92
C LEU A 293 -29.10 -5.47 1.02
N LEU A 294 -29.71 -6.15 1.99
CA LEU A 294 -29.49 -7.56 2.27
C LEU A 294 -30.77 -8.36 2.05
N GLY A 295 -30.63 -9.61 1.61
CA GLY A 295 -31.71 -10.60 1.68
C GLY A 295 -31.92 -11.13 3.10
N PRO A 296 -32.91 -12.01 3.31
CA PRO A 296 -33.27 -12.54 4.64
C PRO A 296 -32.13 -13.29 5.33
N GLU A 297 -31.28 -13.96 4.54
CA GLU A 297 -30.12 -14.72 5.01
C GLU A 297 -28.87 -13.83 5.22
N GLY A 298 -28.97 -12.52 5.00
CA GLY A 298 -27.88 -11.56 5.22
C GLY A 298 -26.92 -11.40 4.04
N GLN A 299 -27.21 -12.01 2.89
CA GLN A 299 -26.44 -11.84 1.65
C GLN A 299 -26.75 -10.50 0.98
N VAL A 300 -25.73 -9.87 0.40
CA VAL A 300 -25.91 -8.65 -0.40
C VAL A 300 -26.78 -8.89 -1.61
N ILE A 301 -27.74 -7.99 -1.83
CA ILE A 301 -28.56 -7.94 -3.04
C ILE A 301 -28.55 -6.56 -3.71
N GLY A 302 -28.00 -5.54 -3.05
CA GLY A 302 -27.94 -4.19 -3.57
C GLY A 302 -27.33 -3.17 -2.62
N ALA A 303 -27.27 -1.92 -3.08
CA ALA A 303 -26.79 -0.78 -2.33
C ALA A 303 -27.57 0.49 -2.71
N ILE A 304 -27.62 1.45 -1.79
CA ILE A 304 -28.03 2.83 -2.06
C ILE A 304 -26.79 3.70 -1.98
N LEU A 305 -26.58 4.45 -3.05
CA LEU A 305 -25.44 5.34 -3.23
C LEU A 305 -25.94 6.77 -3.29
N SER A 306 -25.16 7.71 -2.77
CA SER A 306 -25.50 9.13 -2.79
C SER A 306 -24.32 9.99 -3.22
N LEU A 307 -24.57 10.95 -4.11
CA LEU A 307 -23.56 11.94 -4.49
C LEU A 307 -23.43 12.99 -3.39
N ASN A 308 -22.24 13.08 -2.81
CA ASN A 308 -21.93 14.07 -1.77
C ASN A 308 -22.08 15.49 -2.34
N GLN A 309 -22.66 16.39 -1.54
CA GLN A 309 -22.79 17.80 -1.93
C GLN A 309 -21.39 18.43 -1.99
N HIS A 310 -21.02 19.06 -3.11
CA HIS A 310 -19.80 19.86 -3.15
C HIS A 310 -19.93 21.02 -2.15
N GLN A 311 -19.01 21.11 -1.18
CA GLN A 311 -18.56 22.43 -0.74
C GLN A 311 -17.74 22.98 -1.91
N GLU A 312 -18.25 24.01 -2.58
CA GLU A 312 -17.54 24.69 -3.66
C GLU A 312 -16.12 25.08 -3.19
N SER A 313 -15.12 24.51 -3.84
CA SER A 313 -13.81 25.14 -3.99
C SER A 313 -13.36 24.91 -5.43
N THR A 314 -12.93 25.99 -6.06
CA THR A 314 -12.86 26.19 -7.51
C THR A 314 -11.68 25.50 -8.18
N SER A 315 -11.97 24.61 -9.14
CA SER A 315 -11.24 24.35 -10.41
C SER A 315 -9.82 23.69 -10.33
N GLN A 316 -9.26 22.90 -11.27
CA GLN A 316 -9.50 22.60 -12.69
C GLN A 316 -8.98 21.18 -13.03
N GLY A 317 -9.56 20.55 -14.07
CA GLY A 317 -8.76 19.83 -15.08
C GLY A 317 -8.65 18.31 -14.99
N GLY A 318 -9.69 17.59 -15.39
CA GLY A 318 -9.60 16.18 -15.79
C GLY A 318 -10.83 15.79 -16.61
N ASN A 319 -10.65 15.43 -17.88
CA ASN A 319 -11.71 14.99 -18.77
C ASN A 319 -12.28 13.64 -18.30
N ALA A 320 -13.26 13.68 -17.41
CA ALA A 320 -14.17 12.56 -17.22
C ALA A 320 -15.12 12.50 -18.43
N SER A 321 -15.07 11.39 -19.16
CA SER A 321 -16.02 11.07 -20.21
C SER A 321 -17.46 11.16 -19.69
N GLN A 322 -18.32 11.80 -20.47
CA GLN A 322 -19.74 12.03 -20.22
C GLN A 322 -20.47 10.81 -19.64
N GLY A 323 -20.66 10.80 -18.31
CA GLY A 323 -21.70 10.04 -17.63
C GLY A 323 -22.90 10.97 -17.39
N GLY A 324 -24.12 10.47 -17.61
CA GLY A 324 -25.35 11.25 -17.71
C GLY A 324 -25.66 12.20 -16.53
N ASN A 325 -26.54 13.17 -16.80
CA ASN A 325 -27.04 14.18 -15.86
C ASN A 325 -27.62 13.56 -14.57
N VAL A 326 -26.80 13.42 -13.52
CA VAL A 326 -27.24 13.11 -12.16
C VAL A 326 -27.11 14.39 -11.32
N LYS A 327 -28.18 14.82 -10.66
CA LYS A 327 -28.23 16.05 -9.86
C LYS A 327 -27.52 15.84 -8.50
N GLN A 328 -26.94 16.90 -7.94
CA GLN A 328 -26.30 16.87 -6.61
C GLN A 328 -27.28 16.43 -5.51
N GLY A 329 -26.81 15.61 -4.56
CA GLY A 329 -27.64 15.04 -3.49
C GLY A 329 -28.60 13.94 -3.96
N GLU A 330 -28.52 13.53 -5.23
CA GLU A 330 -29.32 12.43 -5.77
C GLU A 330 -28.85 11.10 -5.19
N ARG A 331 -29.82 10.35 -4.67
CA ARG A 331 -29.66 8.98 -4.22
C ARG A 331 -30.11 8.06 -5.33
N PHE A 332 -29.38 6.99 -5.56
CA PHE A 332 -29.75 5.98 -6.53
C PHE A 332 -29.50 4.59 -5.95
N MET A 333 -30.41 3.68 -6.28
CA MET A 333 -30.33 2.28 -5.87
C MET A 333 -29.71 1.46 -6.99
N VAL A 334 -28.82 0.55 -6.61
CA VAL A 334 -28.21 -0.43 -7.50
C VAL A 334 -28.42 -1.84 -6.93
N LYS A 335 -28.79 -2.79 -7.77
CA LYS A 335 -28.74 -4.22 -7.44
C LYS A 335 -27.32 -4.71 -7.69
N CYS A 336 -26.79 -5.49 -6.75
CA CYS A 336 -25.49 -6.11 -6.89
C CYS A 336 -25.41 -7.44 -6.15
N LYS A 337 -24.55 -8.33 -6.63
CA LYS A 337 -24.39 -9.67 -6.05
C LYS A 337 -23.28 -9.72 -5.00
N LYS A 338 -22.32 -8.81 -5.08
CA LYS A 338 -21.14 -8.73 -4.21
C LYS A 338 -20.77 -7.28 -3.94
N ILE A 339 -20.23 -7.02 -2.75
CA ILE A 339 -19.54 -5.78 -2.41
C ILE A 339 -18.08 -6.09 -2.08
N ILE A 340 -17.15 -5.29 -2.62
CA ILE A 340 -15.76 -5.22 -2.15
C ILE A 340 -15.58 -3.86 -1.48
N CYS A 341 -14.93 -3.80 -0.32
CA CYS A 341 -14.62 -2.52 0.29
C CYS A 341 -13.35 -2.53 1.13
N ASP A 342 -12.78 -1.35 1.33
CA ASP A 342 -11.78 -1.15 2.38
C ASP A 342 -12.43 -1.13 3.80
N PRO A 343 -11.65 -1.32 4.88
CA PRO A 343 -12.18 -1.39 6.23
C PRO A 343 -13.00 -0.19 6.70
N SER A 344 -12.77 1.01 6.14
CA SER A 344 -13.47 2.24 6.55
C SER A 344 -14.97 2.14 6.29
N TYR A 345 -15.38 1.44 5.22
CA TYR A 345 -16.80 1.24 4.90
C TYR A 345 -17.49 0.37 5.95
N CYS A 346 -16.87 -0.72 6.39
CA CYS A 346 -17.41 -1.58 7.45
C CYS A 346 -17.53 -0.85 8.80
N LEU A 347 -16.51 -0.06 9.17
CA LEU A 347 -16.51 0.71 10.44
C LEU A 347 -17.57 1.83 10.44
N ALA A 348 -17.87 2.38 9.26
CA ALA A 348 -18.87 3.43 9.10
C ALA A 348 -20.31 2.90 9.20
N ILE A 349 -20.58 1.64 8.83
CA ILE A 349 -21.94 1.06 8.89
C ILE A 349 -22.56 1.24 10.27
N ARG A 350 -23.84 1.59 10.31
CA ARG A 350 -24.71 1.66 11.50
C ARG A 350 -25.98 0.87 11.17
N PRO A 351 -26.82 0.49 12.15
CA PRO A 351 -28.06 -0.24 11.86
C PRO A 351 -28.96 0.44 10.83
N GLU A 352 -29.03 1.76 10.82
CA GLU A 352 -29.77 2.57 9.85
C GLU A 352 -29.19 2.52 8.42
N ASN A 353 -27.96 2.05 8.25
CA ASN A 353 -27.34 1.81 6.96
C ASN A 353 -27.65 0.41 6.40
N VAL A 354 -28.35 -0.45 7.13
CA VAL A 354 -28.68 -1.81 6.68
C VAL A 354 -30.18 -1.96 6.50
N ILE A 355 -30.59 -2.34 5.30
CA ILE A 355 -31.99 -2.64 4.97
C ILE A 355 -32.06 -4.12 4.60
N VAL A 356 -33.00 -4.83 5.22
CA VAL A 356 -33.24 -6.25 4.95
C VAL A 356 -34.54 -6.35 4.18
N ILE A 357 -34.46 -6.94 3.00
CA ILE A 357 -35.58 -7.07 2.07
C ILE A 357 -36.02 -8.53 2.09
N ASP A 358 -37.27 -8.75 2.51
CA ASP A 358 -37.89 -10.06 2.44
C ASP A 358 -38.20 -10.45 0.98
N ASN A 359 -38.17 -11.76 0.70
CA ASN A 359 -38.22 -12.35 -0.65
C ASN A 359 -39.43 -11.92 -1.52
N ASP A 360 -40.44 -11.25 -0.95
CA ASP A 360 -41.64 -10.79 -1.63
C ASP A 360 -41.47 -9.45 -2.37
N HIS A 361 -40.36 -8.72 -2.18
CA HIS A 361 -40.15 -7.37 -2.73
C HIS A 361 -38.99 -7.30 -3.75
N THR A 362 -39.16 -7.94 -4.92
CA THR A 362 -38.14 -7.93 -6.00
C THR A 362 -37.96 -6.57 -6.69
N ASN A 363 -38.88 -5.62 -6.47
CA ASN A 363 -38.90 -4.28 -7.06
C ASN A 363 -39.22 -3.19 -6.02
N ILE A 364 -38.43 -3.13 -4.94
CA ILE A 364 -38.53 -2.04 -3.96
C ILE A 364 -37.99 -0.73 -4.55
N THR A 365 -38.62 0.40 -4.21
CA THR A 365 -38.22 1.75 -4.63
C THR A 365 -37.51 2.50 -3.50
N LEU A 366 -36.76 3.55 -3.82
CA LEU A 366 -36.13 4.42 -2.81
C LEU A 366 -37.15 5.02 -1.84
N GLU A 367 -38.32 5.44 -2.35
CA GLU A 367 -39.40 5.99 -1.52
C GLU A 367 -39.96 4.98 -0.52
N GLU A 368 -40.01 3.69 -0.89
CA GLU A 368 -40.41 2.62 0.02
C GLU A 368 -39.33 2.36 1.07
N ILE A 369 -38.06 2.33 0.68
CA ILE A 369 -36.94 2.17 1.62
C ILE A 369 -36.89 3.31 2.64
N ASP A 370 -37.14 4.55 2.22
CA ASP A 370 -37.12 5.71 3.12
C ASP A 370 -38.25 5.68 4.17
N LYS A 371 -39.32 4.93 3.90
CA LYS A 371 -40.42 4.71 4.84
C LYS A 371 -40.18 3.51 5.75
N MET A 372 -39.19 2.66 5.45
CA MET A 372 -38.87 1.51 6.28
C MET A 372 -38.17 1.92 7.57
N THR A 373 -38.66 1.39 8.68
CA THR A 373 -37.94 1.44 9.95
C THR A 373 -36.93 0.29 10.03
N PRO A 374 -35.70 0.50 10.54
CA PRO A 374 -34.73 -0.58 10.69
C PRO A 374 -35.32 -1.76 11.49
N SER A 375 -35.33 -2.95 10.86
CA SER A 375 -35.76 -4.18 11.52
C SER A 375 -34.79 -4.55 12.66
N PRO A 376 -35.22 -5.20 13.75
CA PRO A 376 -34.32 -5.74 14.76
C PRO A 376 -33.20 -6.64 14.16
N ILE A 377 -33.47 -7.31 13.04
CA ILE A 377 -32.48 -8.13 12.34
C ILE A 377 -31.39 -7.28 11.64
N ALA A 378 -31.71 -6.04 11.25
CA ALA A 378 -30.73 -5.09 10.68
C ALA A 378 -29.65 -4.72 11.71
N ASN A 379 -29.98 -4.61 13.00
CA ASN A 379 -28.98 -4.42 14.06
C ASN A 379 -27.95 -5.56 14.07
N LYS A 380 -28.41 -6.81 13.96
CA LYS A 380 -27.56 -8.00 13.94
C LYS A 380 -26.64 -7.98 12.72
N PHE A 381 -27.17 -7.74 11.52
CA PHE A 381 -26.35 -7.71 10.31
C PHE A 381 -25.38 -6.52 10.28
N ALA A 382 -25.78 -5.33 10.73
CA ALA A 382 -24.88 -4.20 10.87
C ALA A 382 -23.72 -4.51 11.83
N MET A 383 -24.00 -5.19 12.95
CA MET A 383 -22.95 -5.67 13.86
C MET A 383 -22.04 -6.71 13.19
N ASN A 384 -22.59 -7.66 12.44
CA ASN A 384 -21.80 -8.65 11.71
C ASN A 384 -20.85 -7.97 10.70
N ILE A 385 -21.36 -7.02 9.91
CA ILE A 385 -20.57 -6.27 8.92
C ILE A 385 -19.45 -5.49 9.60
N ARG A 386 -19.70 -4.85 10.76
CA ARG A 386 -18.64 -4.19 11.54
C ARG A 386 -17.61 -5.18 12.08
N ASN A 387 -18.05 -6.36 12.52
CA ASN A 387 -17.18 -7.39 13.07
C ASN A 387 -16.34 -8.09 12.00
N LYS A 388 -16.58 -7.83 10.70
CA LYS A 388 -15.68 -8.24 9.60
C LYS A 388 -14.30 -7.64 9.70
N VAL A 389 -14.13 -6.56 10.45
CA VAL A 389 -12.84 -5.90 10.61
C VAL A 389 -12.42 -5.87 12.07
N VAL A 390 -11.17 -6.27 12.32
CA VAL A 390 -10.56 -6.17 13.64
C VAL A 390 -9.29 -5.33 13.54
N CYS A 391 -9.11 -4.43 14.51
CA CYS A 391 -7.86 -3.69 14.65
C CYS A 391 -6.77 -4.66 15.11
N LYS A 392 -5.78 -4.92 14.25
CA LYS A 392 -4.68 -5.84 14.52
C LYS A 392 -3.54 -5.16 15.27
N ASP A 393 -3.17 -3.98 14.82
CA ASP A 393 -2.07 -3.19 15.36
C ASP A 393 -2.24 -1.70 14.97
N LYS A 394 -1.32 -0.84 15.44
CA LYS A 394 -1.23 0.56 15.02
C LYS A 394 0.10 0.81 14.34
N ILE A 395 0.10 1.70 13.35
CA ILE A 395 1.27 2.03 12.55
C ILE A 395 1.51 3.52 12.64
N ILE A 396 2.76 3.90 12.92
CA ILE A 396 3.24 5.27 12.74
C ILE A 396 3.91 5.38 11.37
N ARG A 397 3.60 6.47 10.66
CA ARG A 397 4.22 6.87 9.40
C ARG A 397 4.64 8.33 9.51
N VAL A 398 5.90 8.63 9.21
CA VAL A 398 6.42 9.99 9.22
C VAL A 398 7.00 10.29 7.85
N ILE A 399 6.38 11.20 7.11
CA ILE A 399 6.88 11.71 5.83
C ILE A 399 7.89 12.80 6.16
N ASN A 400 9.12 12.67 5.67
CA ASN A 400 10.21 13.60 5.91
C ASN A 400 10.62 14.23 4.59
N ILE A 401 10.58 15.56 4.51
CA ILE A 401 11.11 16.31 3.36
C ILE A 401 12.57 16.64 3.65
N LEU A 402 13.46 16.23 2.75
CA LEU A 402 14.91 16.45 2.84
C LEU A 402 15.41 17.31 1.68
N ASN A 403 16.53 17.98 1.89
CA ASN A 403 17.23 18.81 0.90
C ASN A 403 18.49 18.16 0.32
N GLN A 404 18.79 16.93 0.75
CA GLN A 404 19.97 16.17 0.33
C GLN A 404 19.68 14.66 0.41
N PRO A 405 20.46 13.83 -0.31
CA PRO A 405 20.40 12.38 -0.15
C PRO A 405 20.65 11.96 1.30
N ILE A 406 20.09 10.81 1.69
CA ILE A 406 20.38 10.22 3.01
C ILE A 406 21.90 9.96 3.13
N PRO A 407 22.56 10.39 4.22
CA PRO A 407 23.97 10.12 4.47
C PRO A 407 24.36 8.64 4.33
N ASN A 408 25.59 8.36 3.91
CA ASN A 408 26.13 6.99 3.73
C ASN A 408 25.43 6.14 2.66
N THR A 409 24.53 6.72 1.86
CA THR A 409 23.94 6.03 0.71
C THR A 409 24.77 6.17 -0.57
N ASN A 410 25.90 6.89 -0.57
CA ASN A 410 26.65 7.22 -1.80
C ASN A 410 25.81 8.05 -2.79
N ASN A 411 25.13 9.09 -2.26
CA ASN A 411 24.32 10.06 -3.02
C ASN A 411 23.20 9.43 -3.86
N LYS A 412 22.65 8.31 -3.41
CA LYS A 412 21.54 7.63 -4.09
C LYS A 412 20.28 8.48 -4.02
N LYS A 413 19.52 8.46 -5.11
CA LYS A 413 18.35 9.32 -5.33
C LYS A 413 17.04 8.63 -4.96
N SER A 414 17.08 7.32 -4.78
CA SER A 414 16.04 6.55 -4.09
C SER A 414 16.68 5.38 -3.35
N CYS A 415 16.12 4.96 -2.23
CA CYS A 415 16.58 3.77 -1.55
C CYS A 415 15.57 3.20 -0.57
N GLN A 416 15.72 1.91 -0.31
CA GLN A 416 15.14 1.26 0.87
C GLN A 416 16.19 1.16 1.98
N ILE A 417 15.80 1.42 3.22
CA ILE A 417 16.58 1.09 4.42
C ILE A 417 15.69 0.31 5.38
N ILE A 418 16.15 -0.85 5.83
CA ILE A 418 15.47 -1.64 6.85
C ILE A 418 16.27 -1.55 8.15
N LEU A 419 15.60 -1.30 9.26
CA LEU A 419 16.17 -1.34 10.60
C LEU A 419 15.61 -2.58 11.32
N PRO A 420 16.38 -3.68 11.34
CA PRO A 420 15.92 -4.92 11.96
C PRO A 420 15.62 -4.75 13.44
N GLN A 421 14.55 -5.39 13.90
CA GLN A 421 14.01 -5.27 15.25
C GLN A 421 15.04 -5.50 16.36
N LYS A 422 15.95 -6.46 16.19
CA LYS A 422 16.97 -6.83 17.17
C LYS A 422 18.00 -5.72 17.38
N GLN A 423 18.33 -4.96 16.34
CA GLN A 423 19.25 -3.81 16.43
C GLN A 423 18.69 -2.69 17.32
N LEU A 424 17.37 -2.67 17.50
CA LEU A 424 16.64 -1.61 18.21
C LEU A 424 15.90 -2.09 19.45
N LEU A 425 16.04 -3.36 19.83
CA LEU A 425 15.31 -4.00 20.94
C LEU A 425 13.78 -3.89 20.81
N ARG A 426 13.29 -4.10 19.58
CA ARG A 426 11.86 -4.05 19.21
C ARG A 426 11.28 -5.43 18.91
N GLY A 427 9.96 -5.50 18.85
CA GLY A 427 9.19 -6.67 18.37
C GLY A 427 8.92 -6.67 16.87
N THR A 428 9.22 -5.58 16.16
CA THR A 428 9.04 -5.38 14.72
C THR A 428 10.05 -4.39 14.15
N ASP A 429 10.38 -4.54 12.86
CA ASP A 429 11.31 -3.68 12.14
C ASP A 429 10.79 -2.24 11.92
N ILE A 430 11.71 -1.32 11.64
CA ILE A 430 11.40 0.03 11.12
C ILE A 430 11.87 0.11 9.66
N TYR A 431 11.09 0.76 8.81
CA TYR A 431 11.36 0.90 7.39
C TYR A 431 11.58 2.36 7.00
N ILE A 432 12.49 2.60 6.06
CA ILE A 432 12.68 3.88 5.38
C ILE A 432 12.57 3.65 3.88
N ALA A 433 11.61 4.32 3.23
CA ALA A 433 11.52 4.41 1.78
C ALA A 433 11.83 5.86 1.38
N MET A 434 12.94 6.07 0.67
CA MET A 434 13.32 7.38 0.16
C MET A 434 13.24 7.44 -1.35
N ILE A 435 12.60 8.47 -1.87
CA ILE A 435 12.35 8.73 -3.29
C ILE A 435 12.61 10.22 -3.53
N SER A 436 12.99 10.59 -4.75
CA SER A 436 13.30 11.99 -5.10
C SER A 436 12.68 12.40 -6.43
N ALA A 437 13.00 13.63 -6.85
CA ALA A 437 12.63 14.21 -8.13
C ALA A 437 12.93 13.33 -9.35
N THR A 438 13.88 12.38 -9.24
CA THR A 438 14.13 11.41 -10.32
C THR A 438 12.91 10.58 -10.69
N HIS A 439 11.98 10.36 -9.76
CA HIS A 439 10.75 9.61 -10.01
C HIS A 439 9.56 10.55 -10.26
N GLY A 440 9.78 11.86 -10.47
CA GLY A 440 8.70 12.83 -10.74
C GLY A 440 7.76 13.12 -9.55
N ILE A 441 8.18 12.82 -8.31
CA ILE A 441 7.34 12.95 -7.10
C ILE A 441 7.58 14.21 -6.28
N CYS A 442 8.66 14.95 -6.55
CA CYS A 442 8.98 16.20 -5.85
C CYS A 442 9.89 17.09 -6.72
N LYS A 443 10.03 18.35 -6.32
CA LYS A 443 10.93 19.32 -6.96
C LYS A 443 12.39 18.86 -6.98
N GLN A 444 13.12 19.18 -8.05
CA GLN A 444 14.56 18.93 -8.15
C GLN A 444 15.34 19.44 -6.91
N GLY A 445 16.21 18.58 -6.37
CA GLY A 445 16.97 18.84 -5.15
C GLY A 445 16.25 18.50 -3.85
N LYS A 446 14.97 18.08 -3.91
CA LYS A 446 14.22 17.55 -2.77
C LYS A 446 14.19 16.03 -2.79
N TYR A 447 14.00 15.47 -1.60
CA TYR A 447 13.83 14.04 -1.36
C TYR A 447 12.69 13.86 -0.36
N ILE A 448 11.92 12.79 -0.53
CA ILE A 448 10.85 12.39 0.38
C ILE A 448 11.28 11.06 0.98
N ALA A 449 11.43 11.02 2.30
CA ALA A 449 11.70 9.80 3.05
C ALA A 449 10.53 9.48 3.98
N LEU A 450 9.82 8.38 3.71
CA LEU A 450 8.84 7.84 4.64
C LEU A 450 9.54 6.93 5.64
N VAL A 451 9.36 7.20 6.94
CA VAL A 451 9.70 6.28 8.02
C VAL A 451 8.43 5.63 8.52
N SER A 452 8.38 4.30 8.62
CA SER A 452 7.21 3.56 9.12
C SER A 452 7.57 2.42 10.08
N ALA A 453 6.71 2.21 11.08
CA ALA A 453 6.86 1.12 12.05
C ALA A 453 5.51 0.77 12.72
N ASN A 454 5.38 -0.46 13.20
CA ASN A 454 4.34 -0.80 14.15
C ASN A 454 4.61 -0.08 15.49
N ILE A 455 3.56 0.42 16.14
CA ILE A 455 3.68 1.10 17.44
C ILE A 455 3.77 0.05 18.55
N GLU A 456 4.82 0.15 19.36
CA GLU A 456 5.07 -0.78 20.48
C GLU A 456 5.03 -0.07 21.85
N THR A 457 5.03 1.27 21.87
CA THR A 457 5.07 2.07 23.09
C THR A 457 4.04 3.21 23.09
N ASN A 458 3.92 3.90 24.23
CA ASN A 458 3.08 5.09 24.35
C ASN A 458 3.75 6.37 23.79
N ASN A 459 4.98 6.29 23.26
CA ASN A 459 5.64 7.41 22.59
C ASN A 459 6.12 6.99 21.18
N PRO A 460 5.20 6.88 20.20
CA PRO A 460 5.50 6.38 18.86
C PRO A 460 6.62 7.13 18.13
N THR A 461 6.70 8.46 18.29
CA THR A 461 7.73 9.26 17.62
C THR A 461 9.13 8.94 18.14
N LYS A 462 9.26 8.65 19.44
CA LYS A 462 10.54 8.28 20.06
C LYS A 462 11.07 6.95 19.51
N GLU A 463 10.18 6.02 19.18
CA GLU A 463 10.55 4.74 18.56
C GLU A 463 11.31 4.92 17.24
N LEU A 464 11.09 6.05 16.55
CA LEU A 464 11.68 6.36 15.24
C LEU A 464 12.97 7.20 15.31
N GLU A 465 13.44 7.58 16.50
CA GLU A 465 14.69 8.35 16.67
C GLU A 465 15.90 7.75 15.93
N PRO A 466 16.14 6.41 15.95
CA PRO A 466 17.22 5.80 15.18
C PRO A 466 17.11 6.05 13.67
N ALA A 467 15.88 6.02 13.13
CA ALA A 467 15.63 6.29 11.72
C ALA A 467 15.88 7.78 11.39
N PHE A 468 15.42 8.71 12.22
CA PHE A 468 15.66 10.14 12.00
C PHE A 468 17.15 10.51 12.04
N LYS A 469 17.94 9.84 12.90
CA LYS A 469 19.40 10.01 12.92
C LYS A 469 20.04 9.60 11.58
N ILE A 470 19.52 8.56 10.92
CA ILE A 470 19.99 8.12 9.61
C ILE A 470 19.66 9.15 8.53
N LEU A 471 18.47 9.76 8.57
CA LEU A 471 18.03 10.74 7.56
C LEU A 471 18.90 12.00 7.52
N GLY A 472 19.54 12.37 8.64
CA GLY A 472 20.36 13.57 8.73
C GLY A 472 19.51 14.83 8.88
N SER A 473 19.75 15.85 8.06
CA SER A 473 18.99 17.11 8.13
C SER A 473 17.61 16.94 7.50
N ILE A 474 16.57 17.12 8.32
CA ILE A 474 15.17 17.05 7.92
C ILE A 474 14.59 18.47 7.89
N GLU A 475 13.93 18.83 6.80
CA GLU A 475 13.36 20.18 6.61
C GLU A 475 11.94 20.29 7.15
N LYS A 476 11.13 19.23 7.00
CA LYS A 476 9.75 19.15 7.53
C LYS A 476 9.37 17.70 7.75
N GLN A 477 8.52 17.48 8.74
CA GLN A 477 7.92 16.18 9.05
C GLN A 477 6.40 16.27 9.02
N PHE A 478 5.75 15.23 8.51
CA PHE A 478 4.31 15.02 8.62
C PHE A 478 4.05 13.65 9.23
N THR A 479 3.47 13.62 10.42
CA THR A 479 3.23 12.39 11.18
C THR A 479 1.79 11.93 11.01
N ASN A 480 1.61 10.67 10.64
CA ASN A 480 0.34 9.98 10.57
C ASN A 480 0.37 8.73 11.46
N ILE A 481 -0.64 8.56 12.30
CA ILE A 481 -0.85 7.32 13.06
C ILE A 481 -2.17 6.72 12.60
N SER A 482 -2.14 5.48 12.14
CA SER A 482 -3.31 4.77 11.65
C SER A 482 -3.48 3.44 12.36
N ASN A 483 -4.73 3.03 12.59
CA ASN A 483 -5.04 1.65 12.96
C ASN A 483 -4.91 0.77 11.71
N ARG A 484 -4.38 -0.44 11.88
CA ARG A 484 -4.38 -1.45 10.82
C ARG A 484 -5.49 -2.44 11.07
N TYR A 485 -6.48 -2.43 10.19
CA TYR A 485 -7.59 -3.38 10.23
C TYR A 485 -7.31 -4.57 9.31
N VAL A 486 -7.78 -5.74 9.71
CA VAL A 486 -7.75 -6.95 8.87
C VAL A 486 -9.11 -7.61 8.85
N ALA A 487 -9.42 -8.27 7.75
CA ALA A 487 -10.66 -9.04 7.60
C ALA A 487 -10.68 -10.24 8.56
N THR A 488 -11.82 -10.48 9.21
CA THR A 488 -12.03 -11.59 10.16
C THR A 488 -12.67 -12.82 9.50
N ASP A 489 -13.22 -12.67 8.29
CA ASP A 489 -13.78 -13.74 7.48
C ASP A 489 -13.33 -13.62 6.00
N ASP A 490 -13.83 -14.52 5.16
CA ASP A 490 -13.50 -14.58 3.73
C ASP A 490 -14.55 -13.94 2.81
N GLY A 491 -15.63 -13.36 3.37
CA GLY A 491 -16.75 -12.76 2.65
C GLY A 491 -17.70 -13.74 1.97
N SER A 492 -17.49 -15.05 2.08
CA SER A 492 -18.28 -16.05 1.33
C SER A 492 -19.74 -16.16 1.77
N ASN A 493 -20.02 -15.91 3.06
CA ASN A 493 -21.36 -16.08 3.63
C ASN A 493 -22.35 -14.97 3.22
N ASP A 494 -21.89 -13.71 3.19
CA ASP A 494 -22.74 -12.54 2.94
C ASP A 494 -22.38 -11.78 1.66
N HIS A 495 -21.32 -12.21 0.97
CA HIS A 495 -20.82 -11.60 -0.27
C HIS A 495 -20.29 -10.16 -0.08
N ILE A 496 -19.82 -9.84 1.12
CA ILE A 496 -19.08 -8.61 1.42
C ILE A 496 -17.62 -8.98 1.70
N TYR A 497 -16.75 -8.61 0.77
CA TYR A 497 -15.32 -8.91 0.79
C TYR A 497 -14.54 -7.67 1.22
N VAL A 498 -13.73 -7.80 2.27
CA VAL A 498 -13.02 -6.67 2.87
C VAL A 498 -11.53 -6.81 2.66
N THR A 499 -10.88 -5.75 2.16
CA THR A 499 -9.41 -5.71 2.07
C THR A 499 -8.78 -5.41 3.42
N ASP A 500 -7.52 -5.80 3.58
CA ASP A 500 -6.75 -5.44 4.77
C ASP A 500 -6.17 -4.02 4.64
N SER A 501 -6.05 -3.28 5.75
CA SER A 501 -5.27 -2.05 5.80
C SER A 501 -3.78 -2.31 5.51
N TYR A 502 -3.12 -1.34 4.91
CA TYR A 502 -1.69 -1.42 4.60
C TYR A 502 -0.82 -1.51 5.85
N ASP A 503 0.12 -2.46 5.85
CA ASP A 503 1.11 -2.63 6.92
C ASP A 503 2.26 -1.59 6.86
N ALA A 504 3.20 -1.70 7.80
CA ALA A 504 4.35 -0.81 7.92
C ALA A 504 5.46 -1.08 6.90
N THR A 505 5.41 -2.19 6.16
CA THR A 505 6.49 -2.60 5.25
C THR A 505 6.63 -1.61 4.10
N SER A 506 7.83 -1.50 3.54
CA SER A 506 8.09 -0.60 2.41
C SER A 506 7.86 -1.24 1.04
N HIS A 507 7.12 -2.36 0.94
CA HIS A 507 6.83 -3.04 -0.32
C HIS A 507 5.38 -3.56 -0.40
N PHE A 508 4.96 -4.00 -1.59
CA PHE A 508 3.56 -4.38 -1.90
C PHE A 508 3.21 -5.86 -1.73
N GLU A 509 4.17 -6.74 -1.41
CA GLU A 509 3.92 -8.19 -1.39
C GLU A 509 2.69 -8.59 -0.56
N THR A 510 2.56 -8.09 0.68
CA THR A 510 1.42 -8.43 1.56
C THR A 510 0.08 -7.90 1.04
N ALA A 511 0.03 -6.69 0.50
CA ALA A 511 -1.16 -6.13 -0.12
C ALA A 511 -1.58 -6.92 -1.39
N THR A 512 -0.59 -7.35 -2.18
CA THR A 512 -0.81 -8.19 -3.37
C THR A 512 -1.31 -9.57 -3.00
N GLU A 513 -0.78 -10.18 -1.93
CA GLU A 513 -1.29 -11.44 -1.39
C GLU A 513 -2.74 -11.32 -0.92
N ASN A 514 -3.12 -10.21 -0.29
CA ASN A 514 -4.51 -9.97 0.12
C ASN A 514 -5.46 -9.84 -1.10
N VAL A 515 -5.04 -9.15 -2.17
CA VAL A 515 -5.78 -9.11 -3.45
C VAL A 515 -6.03 -10.51 -4.01
N LEU A 516 -4.98 -11.34 -4.09
CA LEU A 516 -5.10 -12.70 -4.63
C LEU A 516 -5.97 -13.61 -3.75
N LYS A 517 -5.88 -13.45 -2.43
CA LYS A 517 -6.75 -14.14 -1.47
C LYS A 517 -8.21 -13.78 -1.71
N ILE A 518 -8.53 -12.49 -1.85
CA ILE A 518 -9.90 -12.03 -2.07
C ILE A 518 -10.42 -12.50 -3.42
N TRP A 519 -9.60 -12.41 -4.47
CA TRP A 519 -9.93 -12.99 -5.77
C TRP A 519 -10.35 -14.46 -5.64
N LYS A 520 -9.53 -15.28 -4.97
CA LYS A 520 -9.83 -16.70 -4.77
C LYS A 520 -11.13 -16.92 -4.00
N ASN A 521 -11.35 -16.16 -2.93
CA ASN A 521 -12.57 -16.27 -2.12
C ASN A 521 -13.82 -15.88 -2.91
N MET A 522 -13.70 -14.92 -3.83
CA MET A 522 -14.80 -14.44 -4.68
C MET A 522 -15.10 -15.35 -5.87
N MET A 523 -14.06 -15.83 -6.53
CA MET A 523 -14.13 -16.54 -7.81
C MET A 523 -14.10 -18.07 -7.64
N GLY A 524 -13.69 -18.56 -6.47
CA GLY A 524 -13.55 -19.99 -6.18
C GLY A 524 -12.28 -20.64 -6.73
N GLU A 525 -11.44 -19.88 -7.44
CA GLU A 525 -10.21 -20.35 -8.07
C GLU A 525 -9.06 -19.35 -7.96
N GLU A 526 -7.82 -19.83 -8.07
CA GLU A 526 -6.63 -18.98 -8.07
C GLU A 526 -6.58 -18.10 -9.33
N LEU A 527 -6.12 -16.86 -9.20
CA LEU A 527 -5.85 -16.03 -10.37
C LEU A 527 -4.68 -16.64 -11.15
N ASP A 528 -4.92 -17.01 -12.41
CA ASP A 528 -3.85 -17.46 -13.28
C ASP A 528 -2.88 -16.30 -13.58
N LEU A 529 -1.64 -16.42 -13.13
CA LEU A 529 -0.57 -15.45 -13.36
C LEU A 529 0.48 -15.95 -14.36
N THR A 530 0.16 -16.99 -15.13
CA THR A 530 1.00 -17.46 -16.23
C THR A 530 1.06 -16.38 -17.30
N ILE A 531 2.28 -16.00 -17.68
CA ILE A 531 2.56 -15.04 -18.76
C ILE A 531 2.94 -15.86 -19.99
N VAL A 532 2.17 -15.72 -21.07
CA VAL A 532 2.48 -16.38 -22.35
C VAL A 532 3.40 -15.50 -23.21
N PRO A 533 4.28 -16.05 -24.07
CA PRO A 533 5.26 -15.26 -24.82
C PRO A 533 4.67 -14.12 -25.68
N SER A 534 3.43 -14.23 -26.16
CA SER A 534 2.75 -13.13 -26.87
C SER A 534 2.49 -11.91 -25.98
N GLU A 535 2.32 -12.09 -24.68
CA GLU A 535 2.19 -11.00 -23.69
C GLU A 535 3.55 -10.34 -23.36
N GLN A 536 4.66 -10.92 -23.86
CA GLN A 536 6.02 -10.38 -23.72
C GLN A 536 6.50 -9.67 -25.00
N GLN A 537 5.80 -9.80 -26.13
CA GLN A 537 6.30 -9.42 -27.46
C GLN A 537 5.61 -8.20 -28.08
N GLU A 538 4.69 -7.56 -27.38
CA GLU A 538 4.19 -6.23 -27.76
C GLU A 538 4.98 -5.16 -27.00
N ASP A 539 6.24 -5.01 -27.37
CA ASP A 539 7.11 -3.87 -27.01
C ASP A 539 7.34 -2.99 -28.24
#